data_AF-A0A970XUR2-F1
#
_entry.id   AF-A0A970XUR2-F1
#
_cell.length_a   1.000
_cell.length_b   1.000
_cell.length_c   1.000
_cell.angle_alpha   90.00
_cell.angle_beta   90.00
_cell.angle_gamma   90.00
#
_symmetry.space_group_name_H-M   'P 1'
#
loop_
_entity.id
_entity.type
_entity.pdbx_description
1 polymer ?
#
loop_
_entity_poly.entity_id
_entity_poly.type
_entity_poly.pdbx_seq_one_letter_code
_entity_poly.pdbx_strand_id
1 'polypeptide(L)'
;ERVDAGNLYVNRGITGAIVQRQPFGGWKRSSVGATAKAGGPNHLHGLVDWAPAAATGGADPVEPRALALLEAAIADLPSDDAAGLRRAAASDEAAWRDEFGLVRDAQGLAAERNALRYLPVRAPLQLRVAQGGAKRDAVRLALAGLRAGAPFVVSTAAPLPAGIDAALRAAGVPRVVETDAGFRARLAGARGGAPIAGRLRLVASDAEVARVQAAIGARIDLAVWSQPVVESGRVELLPFLLEQAVSMTAHRFGTPTRLVDGLL
;
A
#
# COMPACT_ATOMS: atom_id res chain seq x y z
N GLU A 1 0.92 -18.77 -8.22
CA GLU A 1 1.87 -18.01 -7.35
C GLU A 1 2.80 -17.06 -8.12
N ARG A 2 3.41 -17.47 -9.23
CA ARG A 2 4.42 -16.65 -9.95
C ARG A 2 3.88 -15.66 -10.98
N VAL A 3 2.59 -15.68 -11.26
CA VAL A 3 1.97 -14.87 -12.33
C VAL A 3 1.67 -13.46 -11.81
N ASP A 4 2.16 -12.46 -12.55
CA ASP A 4 1.89 -11.05 -12.30
C ASP A 4 0.69 -10.55 -13.10
N ALA A 5 -0.52 -10.74 -12.57
CA ALA A 5 -1.73 -10.12 -13.12
C ALA A 5 -2.77 -9.89 -12.01
N GLY A 6 -3.62 -8.89 -12.21
CA GLY A 6 -4.67 -8.56 -11.25
C GLY A 6 -5.84 -9.53 -11.24
N ASN A 7 -6.18 -10.16 -12.37
CA ASN A 7 -7.23 -11.18 -12.46
C ASN A 7 -6.62 -12.47 -13.01
N LEU A 8 -6.74 -13.55 -12.25
CA LEU A 8 -6.26 -14.88 -12.59
C LEU A 8 -7.43 -15.83 -12.73
N TYR A 9 -7.35 -16.71 -13.72
CA TYR A 9 -8.38 -17.69 -14.04
C TYR A 9 -7.73 -19.05 -14.28
N VAL A 10 -8.24 -20.10 -13.64
CA VAL A 10 -7.70 -21.46 -13.73
C VAL A 10 -8.79 -22.41 -14.20
N ASN A 11 -8.51 -23.15 -15.28
CA ASN A 11 -9.43 -24.09 -15.93
C ASN A 11 -10.76 -23.46 -16.42
N ARG A 12 -10.74 -22.17 -16.77
CA ARG A 12 -11.89 -21.41 -17.30
C ARG A 12 -11.44 -20.26 -18.20
N GLY A 13 -12.39 -19.62 -18.89
CA GLY A 13 -12.15 -18.41 -19.68
C GLY A 13 -11.75 -17.21 -18.80
N ILE A 14 -11.11 -16.20 -19.43
CA ILE A 14 -10.53 -15.04 -18.75
C ILE A 14 -11.38 -13.76 -18.83
N THR A 15 -12.54 -13.82 -19.49
CA THR A 15 -13.48 -12.72 -19.70
C THR A 15 -14.77 -12.95 -18.93
N GLY A 16 -15.66 -11.94 -18.90
CA GLY A 16 -16.93 -12.04 -18.20
C GLY A 16 -16.79 -11.99 -16.68
N ALA A 17 -15.92 -11.11 -16.18
CA ALA A 17 -15.79 -10.87 -14.75
C ALA A 17 -17.13 -10.40 -14.16
N ILE A 18 -17.58 -11.06 -13.10
CA ILE A 18 -18.82 -10.75 -12.39
C ILE A 18 -18.48 -9.93 -11.14
N VAL A 19 -19.25 -8.87 -10.88
CA VAL A 19 -19.10 -8.00 -9.71
C VAL A 19 -19.03 -8.84 -8.42
N GLN A 20 -18.15 -8.46 -7.49
CA GLN A 20 -17.85 -9.15 -6.22
C GLN A 20 -17.22 -10.55 -6.35
N ARG A 21 -17.56 -11.33 -7.38
CA ARG A 21 -16.94 -12.64 -7.67
C ARG A 21 -15.51 -12.49 -8.16
N GLN A 22 -15.29 -11.68 -9.19
CA GLN A 22 -13.96 -11.39 -9.70
C GLN A 22 -13.76 -9.89 -9.84
N PRO A 23 -13.56 -9.15 -8.72
CA PRO A 23 -13.25 -7.72 -8.78
C PRO A 23 -12.19 -7.44 -9.85
N PHE A 24 -12.48 -6.50 -10.74
CA PHE A 24 -11.77 -6.37 -11.99
C PHE A 24 -10.80 -5.19 -11.98
N GLY A 25 -9.56 -5.45 -12.39
CA GLY A 25 -8.52 -4.44 -12.48
C GLY A 25 -7.16 -5.09 -12.68
N GLY A 26 -6.38 -4.56 -13.61
CA GLY A 26 -5.05 -5.04 -13.93
C GLY A 26 -3.95 -4.39 -13.08
N TRP A 27 -2.71 -4.79 -13.34
CA TRP A 27 -1.51 -4.18 -12.77
C TRP A 27 -0.66 -3.58 -13.88
N LYS A 28 0.45 -2.91 -13.52
CA LYS A 28 1.40 -2.34 -14.48
C LYS A 28 0.66 -1.33 -15.39
N ARG A 29 0.82 -1.41 -16.71
CA ARG A 29 0.19 -0.47 -17.67
C ARG A 29 -1.32 -0.67 -17.85
N SER A 30 -1.91 -1.71 -17.24
CA SER A 30 -3.35 -1.98 -17.30
C SER A 30 -4.17 -1.25 -16.24
N SER A 31 -3.54 -0.34 -15.48
CA SER A 31 -4.18 0.53 -14.49
C SER A 31 -3.43 1.86 -14.46
N VAL A 32 -4.16 2.96 -14.28
CA VAL A 32 -3.60 4.31 -14.18
C VAL A 32 -4.15 4.95 -12.90
N GLY A 33 -3.25 5.50 -12.09
CA GLY A 33 -3.62 6.20 -10.85
C GLY A 33 -3.82 5.30 -9.63
N ALA A 34 -4.31 5.91 -8.55
CA ALA A 34 -4.52 5.30 -7.25
C ALA A 34 -5.81 4.46 -7.18
N THR A 35 -6.01 3.57 -8.16
CA THR A 35 -7.28 2.84 -8.32
C THR A 35 -7.28 1.48 -7.62
N ALA A 36 -8.42 1.10 -7.06
CA ALA A 36 -8.74 -0.26 -6.65
C ALA A 36 -9.61 -0.97 -7.70
N LYS A 37 -9.77 -2.29 -7.59
CA LYS A 37 -10.58 -3.09 -8.52
C LYS A 37 -12.04 -2.66 -8.51
N ALA A 38 -12.60 -2.44 -9.69
CA ALA A 38 -14.03 -2.21 -9.85
C ALA A 38 -14.83 -3.44 -9.42
N GLY A 39 -15.95 -3.22 -8.72
CA GLY A 39 -16.75 -4.28 -8.12
C GLY A 39 -16.08 -5.00 -6.93
N GLY A 40 -14.97 -4.46 -6.41
CA GLY A 40 -14.30 -4.91 -5.18
C GLY A 40 -14.59 -3.99 -3.99
N PRO A 41 -14.18 -4.40 -2.77
CA PRO A 41 -14.50 -3.69 -1.53
C PRO A 41 -13.86 -2.30 -1.45
N ASN A 42 -12.74 -2.08 -2.16
CA ASN A 42 -11.97 -0.84 -2.08
C ASN A 42 -12.28 0.18 -3.16
N HIS A 43 -13.19 -0.10 -4.10
CA HIS A 43 -13.39 0.76 -5.26
C HIS A 43 -13.73 2.21 -4.88
N LEU A 44 -14.55 2.39 -3.84
CA LEU A 44 -14.97 3.71 -3.38
C LEU A 44 -13.90 4.45 -2.56
N HIS A 45 -12.87 3.76 -2.04
CA HIS A 45 -11.84 4.40 -1.21
C HIS A 45 -11.05 5.48 -1.95
N GLY A 46 -10.92 5.36 -3.28
CA GLY A 46 -10.26 6.35 -4.13
C GLY A 46 -11.18 7.45 -4.64
N LEU A 47 -12.48 7.40 -4.32
CA LEU A 47 -13.51 8.36 -4.75
C LEU A 47 -14.00 9.26 -3.59
N VAL A 48 -13.37 9.14 -2.44
CA VAL A 48 -13.66 9.90 -1.23
C VAL A 48 -12.38 10.51 -0.67
N ASP A 49 -12.54 11.57 0.10
CA ASP A 49 -11.46 12.13 0.90
C ASP A 49 -11.40 11.48 2.28
N TRP A 50 -10.19 11.34 2.79
CA TRP A 50 -9.93 10.82 4.13
C TRP A 50 -9.39 11.93 5.01
N ALA A 51 -9.94 12.06 6.21
CA ALA A 51 -9.50 13.02 7.21
C ALA A 51 -8.80 12.31 8.38
N PRO A 52 -7.79 12.93 9.01
CA PRO A 52 -7.19 12.40 10.22
C PRO A 52 -8.23 12.23 11.34
N ALA A 53 -8.25 11.06 11.94
CA ALA A 53 -9.03 10.74 13.13
C ALA A 53 -8.22 9.75 13.98
N ALA A 54 -8.41 9.81 15.30
CA ALA A 54 -7.80 8.83 16.20
C ALA A 54 -8.35 7.43 15.89
N ALA A 55 -7.46 6.46 15.69
CA ALA A 55 -7.89 5.08 15.45
C ALA A 55 -8.46 4.47 16.73
N THR A 56 -9.62 3.83 16.60
CA THR A 56 -10.34 3.18 17.70
C THR A 56 -10.31 1.67 17.51
N GLY A 57 -9.18 1.01 17.78
CA GLY A 57 -9.11 -0.45 17.74
C GLY A 57 -7.70 -1.02 17.57
N GLY A 58 -7.58 -2.32 17.85
CA GLY A 58 -6.35 -3.09 17.74
C GLY A 58 -5.63 -3.27 19.09
N ALA A 59 -5.35 -4.51 19.43
CA ALA A 59 -4.41 -4.89 20.49
C ALA A 59 -3.48 -6.02 20.02
N ASP A 60 -3.53 -6.30 18.71
CA ASP A 60 -2.73 -7.33 18.07
C ASP A 60 -1.24 -6.96 18.17
N PRO A 61 -0.35 -7.95 18.37
CA PRO A 61 1.08 -7.70 18.40
C PRO A 61 1.57 -7.06 17.10
N VAL A 62 2.31 -5.96 17.23
CA VAL A 62 2.90 -5.26 16.08
C VAL A 62 4.00 -6.10 15.45
N GLU A 63 4.02 -6.17 14.11
CA GLU A 63 5.07 -6.83 13.32
C GLU A 63 6.46 -6.40 13.83
N PRO A 64 7.42 -7.33 14.02
CA PRO A 64 8.67 -7.02 14.74
C PRO A 64 9.49 -5.84 14.20
N ARG A 65 9.59 -5.67 12.87
CA ARG A 65 10.33 -4.54 12.27
C ARG A 65 9.57 -3.23 12.48
N ALA A 66 8.25 -3.23 12.34
CA ALA A 66 7.40 -2.10 12.64
C ALA A 66 7.44 -1.73 14.13
N LEU A 67 7.49 -2.72 15.04
CA LEU A 67 7.61 -2.50 16.48
C LEU A 67 8.91 -1.79 16.83
N ALA A 68 10.05 -2.24 16.30
CA ALA A 68 11.33 -1.58 16.54
C ALA A 68 11.35 -0.11 16.05
N LEU A 69 10.71 0.17 14.91
CA LEU A 69 10.53 1.53 14.42
C LEU A 69 9.62 2.37 15.34
N LEU A 70 8.52 1.78 15.80
CA LEU A 70 7.57 2.42 16.72
C LEU A 70 8.25 2.78 18.05
N GLU A 71 9.04 1.88 18.62
CA GLU A 71 9.78 2.12 19.87
C GLU A 71 10.78 3.27 19.73
N ALA A 72 11.55 3.29 18.64
CA ALA A 72 12.46 4.40 18.35
C ALA A 72 11.71 5.73 18.20
N ALA A 73 10.56 5.72 17.53
CA ALA A 73 9.74 6.92 17.37
C ALA A 73 9.13 7.41 18.68
N ILE A 74 8.71 6.50 19.56
CA ILE A 74 8.19 6.84 20.90
C ILE A 74 9.26 7.56 21.74
N ALA A 75 10.53 7.17 21.61
CA ALA A 75 11.62 7.78 22.33
C ALA A 75 12.00 9.17 21.78
N ASP A 76 11.92 9.34 20.44
CA ASP A 76 12.45 10.53 19.75
C ASP A 76 11.38 11.61 19.43
N LEU A 77 10.08 11.31 19.54
CA LEU A 77 8.99 12.21 19.15
C LEU A 77 8.15 12.70 20.35
N PRO A 78 7.41 13.83 20.22
CA PRO A 78 6.49 14.29 21.25
C PRO A 78 5.46 13.23 21.66
N SER A 79 4.98 13.31 22.91
CA SER A 79 4.07 12.31 23.50
C SER A 79 2.80 12.09 22.69
N ASP A 80 2.22 13.15 22.14
CA ASP A 80 0.97 13.07 21.37
C ASP A 80 1.17 12.38 20.03
N ASP A 81 2.30 12.64 19.36
CA ASP A 81 2.70 11.94 18.14
C ASP A 81 2.96 10.46 18.44
N ALA A 82 3.67 10.17 19.53
CA ALA A 82 3.91 8.80 19.98
C ALA A 82 2.61 8.05 20.30
N ALA A 83 1.62 8.72 20.89
CA ALA A 83 0.30 8.13 21.16
C ALA A 83 -0.46 7.82 19.86
N GLY A 84 -0.45 8.74 18.90
CA GLY A 84 -1.05 8.52 17.57
C GLY A 84 -0.39 7.38 16.79
N LEU A 85 0.94 7.29 16.83
CA LEU A 85 1.69 6.23 16.16
C LEU A 85 1.40 4.84 16.76
N ARG A 86 1.22 4.74 18.09
CA ARG A 86 0.81 3.47 18.73
C ARG A 86 -0.57 3.02 18.25
N ARG A 87 -1.56 3.93 18.23
CA ARG A 87 -2.90 3.64 17.73
C ARG A 87 -2.88 3.25 16.26
N ALA A 88 -2.09 3.94 15.46
CA ALA A 88 -1.93 3.63 14.05
C ALA A 88 -1.32 2.25 13.80
N ALA A 89 -0.25 1.88 14.52
CA ALA A 89 0.36 0.56 14.40
C ALA A 89 -0.62 -0.55 14.78
N ALA A 90 -1.37 -0.38 15.87
CA ALA A 90 -2.43 -1.31 16.27
C ALA A 90 -3.56 -1.39 15.22
N SER A 91 -3.91 -0.27 14.59
CA SER A 91 -4.89 -0.23 13.50
C SER A 91 -4.39 -0.95 12.24
N ASP A 92 -3.10 -0.85 11.92
CA ASP A 92 -2.47 -1.59 10.81
C ASP A 92 -2.55 -3.10 11.04
N GLU A 93 -2.29 -3.57 12.26
CA GLU A 93 -2.44 -4.99 12.61
C GLU A 93 -3.89 -5.48 12.51
N ALA A 94 -4.83 -4.71 13.06
CA ALA A 94 -6.25 -5.05 12.96
C ALA A 94 -6.71 -5.13 11.50
N ALA A 95 -6.34 -4.15 10.67
CA ALA A 95 -6.67 -4.15 9.25
C ALA A 95 -6.04 -5.33 8.50
N TRP A 96 -4.84 -5.76 8.90
CA TRP A 96 -4.24 -6.97 8.33
C TRP A 96 -4.97 -8.24 8.74
N ARG A 97 -5.28 -8.40 10.03
CA ARG A 97 -6.02 -9.55 10.57
C ARG A 97 -7.40 -9.68 9.92
N ASP A 98 -8.10 -8.55 9.75
CA ASP A 98 -9.50 -8.53 9.30
C ASP A 98 -9.69 -8.52 7.78
N GLU A 99 -8.72 -8.02 7.02
CA GLU A 99 -8.89 -7.80 5.58
C GLU A 99 -7.63 -8.20 4.78
N PHE A 100 -6.50 -7.52 5.01
CA PHE A 100 -5.39 -7.56 4.05
C PHE A 100 -4.53 -8.83 4.13
N GLY A 101 -4.51 -9.49 5.28
CA GLY A 101 -3.83 -10.76 5.49
C GLY A 101 -4.67 -11.98 5.11
N LEU A 102 -5.93 -11.78 4.69
CA LEU A 102 -6.86 -12.87 4.38
C LEU A 102 -6.96 -13.13 2.87
N VAL A 103 -7.29 -14.38 2.55
CA VAL A 103 -7.81 -14.77 1.25
C VAL A 103 -9.31 -14.95 1.40
N ARG A 104 -10.11 -14.08 0.75
CA ARG A 104 -11.55 -14.04 0.94
C ARG A 104 -12.29 -14.54 -0.30
N ASP A 105 -13.02 -15.64 -0.15
CA ASP A 105 -14.08 -16.02 -1.10
C ASP A 105 -15.42 -15.59 -0.53
N ALA A 106 -15.90 -14.42 -0.97
CA ALA A 106 -17.12 -13.83 -0.44
C ALA A 106 -18.40 -14.57 -0.90
N GLN A 107 -18.32 -15.44 -1.92
CA GLN A 107 -19.50 -16.06 -2.54
C GLN A 107 -19.65 -17.53 -2.20
N GLY A 108 -18.54 -18.23 -1.93
CA GLY A 108 -18.58 -19.61 -1.44
C GLY A 108 -19.28 -20.58 -2.39
N LEU A 109 -19.15 -20.39 -3.70
CA LEU A 109 -19.84 -21.24 -4.68
C LEU A 109 -19.26 -22.66 -4.69
N ALA A 110 -20.12 -23.67 -4.82
CA ALA A 110 -19.69 -25.07 -4.86
C ALA A 110 -18.89 -25.42 -6.13
N ALA A 111 -19.25 -24.83 -7.27
CA ALA A 111 -18.67 -25.12 -8.58
C ALA A 111 -17.40 -24.30 -8.89
N GLU A 112 -17.10 -23.28 -8.09
CA GLU A 112 -16.08 -22.28 -8.42
C GLU A 112 -15.55 -21.58 -7.16
N ARG A 113 -14.23 -21.57 -6.99
CA ARG A 113 -13.55 -20.76 -5.97
C ARG A 113 -13.25 -19.38 -6.51
N ASN A 114 -13.60 -18.34 -5.78
CA ASN A 114 -13.49 -16.95 -6.19
C ASN A 114 -12.85 -16.11 -5.09
N ALA A 115 -11.53 -16.16 -5.03
CA ALA A 115 -10.77 -15.51 -3.98
C ALA A 115 -10.33 -14.11 -4.37
N LEU A 116 -10.49 -13.16 -3.45
CA LEU A 116 -9.77 -11.90 -3.42
C LEU A 116 -8.66 -12.00 -2.38
N ARG A 117 -7.46 -11.56 -2.75
CA ARG A 117 -6.32 -11.44 -1.83
C ARG A 117 -5.52 -10.18 -2.11
N TYR A 118 -4.65 -9.83 -1.17
CA TYR A 118 -3.75 -8.69 -1.26
C TYR A 118 -2.30 -9.20 -1.29
N LEU A 119 -1.51 -8.62 -2.18
CA LEU A 119 -0.08 -8.93 -2.31
C LEU A 119 0.73 -7.65 -2.12
N PRO A 120 1.92 -7.72 -1.50
CA PRO A 120 2.80 -6.56 -1.45
C PRO A 120 3.14 -6.08 -2.86
N VAL A 121 3.24 -4.76 -3.05
CA VAL A 121 3.73 -4.18 -4.30
C VAL A 121 5.11 -4.75 -4.66
N ARG A 122 5.38 -4.94 -5.95
CA ARG A 122 6.61 -5.60 -6.42
C ARG A 122 7.80 -4.65 -6.55
N ALA A 123 7.52 -3.40 -6.89
CA ALA A 123 8.54 -2.36 -7.04
C ALA A 123 8.54 -1.45 -5.80
N PRO A 124 9.71 -0.88 -5.42
CA PRO A 124 9.79 0.01 -4.27
C PRO A 124 8.88 1.22 -4.39
N LEU A 125 7.87 1.30 -3.52
CA LEU A 125 7.02 2.48 -3.40
C LEU A 125 7.84 3.67 -2.87
N GLN A 126 7.65 4.86 -3.41
CA GLN A 126 8.31 6.06 -2.89
C GLN A 126 7.43 6.71 -1.82
N LEU A 127 7.92 6.81 -0.60
CA LEU A 127 7.34 7.64 0.46
C LEU A 127 8.09 8.98 0.44
N ARG A 128 7.38 10.08 0.22
CA ARG A 128 7.97 11.42 0.26
C ARG A 128 7.27 12.26 1.30
N VAL A 129 8.03 12.75 2.29
CA VAL A 129 7.62 13.85 3.17
C VAL A 129 8.36 15.10 2.73
N ALA A 130 7.63 16.03 2.14
CA ALA A 130 8.14 17.29 1.58
C ALA A 130 8.58 18.28 2.67
N GLN A 131 9.13 19.42 2.28
CA GLN A 131 9.52 20.48 3.21
C GLN A 131 8.32 20.93 4.04
N GLY A 132 8.53 21.07 5.35
CA GLY A 132 7.48 21.41 6.31
C GLY A 132 6.58 20.24 6.73
N GLY A 133 6.73 19.05 6.13
CA GLY A 133 6.00 17.85 6.55
C GLY A 133 6.50 17.31 7.91
N ALA A 134 5.61 16.70 8.68
CA ALA A 134 5.92 16.22 10.01
C ALA A 134 6.71 14.90 9.97
N LYS A 135 7.72 14.77 10.83
CA LYS A 135 8.52 13.53 10.97
C LYS A 135 7.66 12.33 11.34
N ARG A 136 6.61 12.54 12.14
CA ARG A 136 5.63 11.52 12.51
C ARG A 136 4.96 10.88 11.28
N ASP A 137 4.74 11.66 10.21
CA ASP A 137 4.05 11.18 9.02
C ASP A 137 4.94 10.19 8.25
N ALA A 138 6.25 10.45 8.21
CA ALA A 138 7.22 9.50 7.66
C ALA A 138 7.20 8.17 8.44
N VAL A 139 7.16 8.24 9.78
CA VAL A 139 7.07 7.05 10.64
C VAL A 139 5.76 6.32 10.41
N ARG A 140 4.62 7.02 10.44
CA ARG A 140 3.27 6.45 10.24
C ARG A 140 3.18 5.66 8.93
N LEU A 141 3.69 6.23 7.84
CA LEU A 141 3.67 5.58 6.53
C LEU A 141 4.67 4.42 6.46
N ALA A 142 5.82 4.53 7.11
CA ALA A 142 6.80 3.45 7.18
C ALA A 142 6.28 2.25 8.01
N LEU A 143 5.52 2.48 9.08
CA LEU A 143 4.84 1.42 9.84
C LEU A 143 3.89 0.62 8.93
N ALA A 144 3.04 1.29 8.15
CA ALA A 144 2.17 0.63 7.18
C ALA A 144 2.97 -0.16 6.12
N GLY A 145 4.05 0.41 5.60
CA GLY A 145 4.90 -0.26 4.61
C GLY A 145 5.58 -1.51 5.14
N LEU A 146 6.12 -1.45 6.37
CA LEU A 146 6.70 -2.60 7.06
C LEU A 146 5.65 -3.68 7.31
N ARG A 147 4.47 -3.26 7.78
CA ARG A 147 3.37 -4.16 8.05
C ARG A 147 2.89 -4.90 6.80
N ALA A 148 2.80 -4.18 5.69
CA ALA A 148 2.40 -4.75 4.40
C ALA A 148 3.47 -5.68 3.80
N GLY A 149 4.68 -5.73 4.37
CA GLY A 149 5.81 -6.46 3.81
C GLY A 149 6.24 -5.94 2.43
N ALA A 150 5.94 -4.67 2.14
CA ALA A 150 6.20 -4.08 0.85
C ALA A 150 7.62 -3.50 0.78
N PRO A 151 8.28 -3.52 -0.39
CA PRO A 151 9.46 -2.70 -0.62
C PRO A 151 9.06 -1.23 -0.75
N PHE A 152 9.76 -0.34 -0.06
CA PHE A 152 9.57 1.10 -0.18
C PHE A 152 10.84 1.88 0.17
N VAL A 153 10.88 3.15 -0.22
CA VAL A 153 11.97 4.10 0.07
C VAL A 153 11.38 5.30 0.81
N VAL A 154 12.03 5.73 1.89
CA VAL A 154 11.66 6.95 2.64
C VAL A 154 12.51 8.12 2.16
N SER A 155 11.86 9.14 1.61
CA SER A 155 12.48 10.40 1.20
C SER A 155 11.94 11.53 2.09
N THR A 156 12.84 12.27 2.73
CA THR A 156 12.48 13.41 3.58
C THR A 156 13.28 14.66 3.20
N ALA A 157 12.71 15.83 3.47
CA ALA A 157 13.40 17.10 3.24
C ALA A 157 14.52 17.39 4.25
N ALA A 158 14.43 16.81 5.44
CA ALA A 158 15.40 16.93 6.51
C ALA A 158 15.67 15.54 7.12
N PRO A 159 16.84 15.33 7.75
CA PRO A 159 17.14 14.07 8.43
C PRO A 159 16.09 13.71 9.49
N LEU A 160 15.78 12.41 9.56
CA LEU A 160 15.02 11.85 10.67
C LEU A 160 15.89 11.79 11.94
N PRO A 161 15.29 11.78 13.14
CA PRO A 161 16.00 11.49 14.39
C PRO A 161 16.83 10.21 14.29
N ALA A 162 17.96 10.17 15.01
CA ALA A 162 18.96 9.11 14.86
C ALA A 162 18.41 7.72 15.20
N GLY A 163 17.55 7.60 16.23
CA GLY A 163 16.91 6.34 16.60
C GLY A 163 15.99 5.85 15.48
N ILE A 164 15.17 6.74 14.93
CA ILE A 164 14.27 6.44 13.80
C ILE A 164 15.07 6.03 12.55
N ASP A 165 16.14 6.75 12.18
CA ASP A 165 16.99 6.38 11.03
C ASP A 165 17.64 5.01 11.23
N ALA A 166 18.14 4.73 12.44
CA ALA A 166 18.75 3.45 12.77
C ALA A 166 17.74 2.30 12.67
N ALA A 167 16.51 2.49 13.17
CA ALA A 167 15.45 1.49 13.08
C ALA A 167 15.04 1.21 11.62
N LEU A 168 14.87 2.24 10.80
CA LEU A 168 14.59 2.08 9.36
C LEU A 168 15.73 1.36 8.63
N ARG A 169 16.98 1.66 8.98
CA ARG A 169 18.16 1.01 8.42
C ARG A 169 18.23 -0.46 8.83
N ALA A 170 18.00 -0.79 10.09
CA ALA A 170 17.96 -2.16 10.59
C ALA A 170 16.82 -2.96 9.95
N ALA A 171 15.69 -2.30 9.69
CA ALA A 171 14.60 -2.85 8.90
C ALA A 171 14.89 -2.88 7.38
N GLY A 172 16.09 -2.53 6.91
CA GLY A 172 16.44 -2.60 5.48
C GLY A 172 15.69 -1.62 4.58
N VAL A 173 15.08 -0.57 5.11
CA VAL A 173 14.28 0.42 4.35
C VAL A 173 15.17 1.54 3.83
N PRO A 174 15.42 1.66 2.51
CA PRO A 174 16.22 2.75 1.97
C PRO A 174 15.69 4.13 2.35
N ARG A 175 16.61 5.04 2.69
CA ARG A 175 16.32 6.42 3.08
C ARG A 175 17.13 7.40 2.26
N VAL A 176 16.51 8.52 1.91
CA VAL A 176 17.11 9.62 1.13
C VAL A 176 16.73 10.95 1.77
N VAL A 177 17.71 11.80 2.01
CA VAL A 177 17.47 13.20 2.41
C VAL A 177 17.71 14.07 1.18
N GLU A 178 16.66 14.75 0.72
CA GLU A 178 16.70 15.58 -0.48
C GLU A 178 15.68 16.71 -0.41
N THR A 179 15.98 17.86 -1.04
CA THR A 179 15.03 18.98 -1.14
C THR A 179 13.86 18.63 -2.06
N ASP A 180 12.77 19.40 -2.01
CA ASP A 180 11.62 19.17 -2.90
C ASP A 180 12.02 19.32 -4.37
N ALA A 181 12.87 20.30 -4.70
CA ALA A 181 13.43 20.44 -6.03
C ALA A 181 14.29 19.23 -6.44
N GLY A 182 15.10 18.70 -5.52
CA GLY A 182 15.90 17.48 -5.75
C GLY A 182 15.01 16.26 -6.01
N PHE A 183 13.97 16.08 -5.20
CA PHE A 183 12.99 15.01 -5.38
C PHE A 183 12.30 15.10 -6.74
N ARG A 184 11.81 16.29 -7.14
CA ARG A 184 11.18 16.48 -8.46
C ARG A 184 12.14 16.19 -9.62
N ALA A 185 13.41 16.56 -9.49
CA ALA A 185 14.42 16.24 -10.49
C ALA A 185 14.63 14.72 -10.59
N ARG A 186 14.74 14.00 -9.46
CA ARG A 186 14.87 12.53 -9.42
C ARG A 186 13.61 11.83 -9.96
N LEU A 187 12.44 12.34 -9.61
CA LEU A 187 11.14 11.89 -10.10
C LEU A 187 11.05 11.91 -11.63
N ALA A 188 11.57 12.97 -12.25
CA ALA A 188 11.63 13.15 -13.69
C ALA A 188 12.78 12.40 -14.38
N GLY A 189 13.64 11.69 -13.64
CA GLY A 189 14.81 11.01 -14.22
C GLY A 189 15.94 11.96 -14.63
N ALA A 190 16.04 13.13 -14.00
CA ALA A 190 17.15 14.04 -14.24
C ALA A 190 18.50 13.39 -13.85
N ARG A 191 19.59 13.91 -14.42
CA ARG A 191 20.97 13.44 -14.18
C ARG A 191 21.22 11.99 -14.61
N GLY A 192 20.54 11.52 -15.65
CA GLY A 192 20.79 10.22 -16.29
C GLY A 192 20.20 9.02 -15.55
N GLY A 193 19.38 9.25 -14.51
CA GLY A 193 18.63 8.19 -13.85
C GLY A 193 17.32 7.87 -14.57
N ALA A 194 16.81 6.64 -14.39
CA ALA A 194 15.45 6.34 -14.83
C ALA A 194 14.44 7.15 -14.00
N PRO A 195 13.37 7.70 -14.61
CA PRO A 195 12.27 8.32 -13.88
C PRO A 195 11.66 7.35 -12.86
N ILE A 196 11.21 7.89 -11.73
CA ILE A 196 10.47 7.10 -10.74
C ILE A 196 9.15 6.65 -11.35
N ALA A 197 8.85 5.36 -11.29
CA ALA A 197 7.60 4.75 -11.72
C ALA A 197 7.00 3.91 -10.57
N GLY A 198 5.79 3.40 -10.76
CA GLY A 198 5.05 2.59 -9.80
C GLY A 198 4.14 3.43 -8.92
N ARG A 199 4.53 3.64 -7.66
CA ARG A 199 3.68 4.29 -6.65
C ARG A 199 4.44 5.33 -5.84
N LEU A 200 3.78 6.44 -5.56
CA LEU A 200 4.25 7.54 -4.71
C LEU A 200 3.19 7.86 -3.65
N ARG A 201 3.55 7.74 -2.37
CA ARG A 201 2.79 8.36 -1.27
C ARG A 201 3.48 9.67 -0.92
N LEU A 202 2.81 10.78 -1.19
CA LEU A 202 3.32 12.13 -1.02
C LEU A 202 2.63 12.82 0.15
N VAL A 203 3.42 13.34 1.08
CA VAL A 203 2.98 14.24 2.16
C VAL A 203 3.56 15.60 1.86
N ALA A 204 2.73 16.51 1.34
CA ALA A 204 3.14 17.83 0.89
C ALA A 204 1.96 18.80 0.91
N SER A 205 2.25 20.11 0.83
CA SER A 205 1.22 21.11 0.61
C SER A 205 0.61 21.01 -0.79
N ASP A 206 -0.60 21.52 -0.99
CA ASP A 206 -1.29 21.50 -2.30
C ASP A 206 -0.44 22.11 -3.42
N ALA A 207 0.27 23.20 -3.12
CA ALA A 207 1.17 23.85 -4.07
C ALA A 207 2.32 22.91 -4.50
N GLU A 208 2.85 22.10 -3.58
CA GLU A 208 3.91 21.16 -3.90
C GLU A 208 3.37 19.90 -4.59
N VAL A 209 2.17 19.43 -4.23
CA VAL A 209 1.45 18.38 -4.98
C VAL A 209 1.29 18.78 -6.45
N ALA A 210 0.86 20.01 -6.72
CA ALA A 210 0.72 20.52 -8.08
C ALA A 210 2.07 20.54 -8.84
N ARG A 211 3.18 20.90 -8.18
CA ARG A 211 4.52 20.87 -8.79
C ARG A 211 5.01 19.45 -9.06
N VAL A 212 4.72 18.51 -8.17
CA VAL A 212 5.03 17.09 -8.39
C VAL A 212 4.25 16.56 -9.58
N GLN A 213 2.94 16.86 -9.69
CA GLN A 213 2.13 16.49 -10.84
C GLN A 213 2.67 17.07 -12.15
N ALA A 214 3.06 18.35 -12.16
CA ALA A 214 3.70 18.97 -13.31
C ALA A 214 5.02 18.27 -13.71
N ALA A 215 5.83 17.86 -12.73
CA ALA A 215 7.08 17.12 -12.97
C ALA A 215 6.86 15.69 -13.47
N ILE A 216 5.71 15.06 -13.17
CA ILE A 216 5.32 13.76 -13.73
C ILE A 216 4.95 13.90 -15.21
N GLY A 217 4.29 15.00 -15.58
CA GLY A 217 3.84 15.26 -16.95
C GLY A 217 2.77 14.28 -17.41
N ALA A 218 2.82 13.88 -18.69
CA ALA A 218 1.85 12.95 -19.29
C ALA A 218 2.10 11.47 -18.96
N ARG A 219 2.97 11.17 -17.99
CA ARG A 219 3.31 9.79 -17.64
C ARG A 219 2.15 9.12 -16.90
N ILE A 220 1.87 7.87 -17.30
CA ILE A 220 0.80 7.04 -16.72
C ILE A 220 1.35 5.87 -15.89
N ASP A 221 2.67 5.81 -15.71
CA ASP A 221 3.38 4.73 -15.02
C ASP A 221 3.57 4.99 -13.52
N LEU A 222 3.09 6.12 -13.00
CA LEU A 222 3.18 6.49 -11.60
C LEU A 222 1.82 6.87 -11.01
N ALA A 223 1.37 6.13 -10.01
CA ALA A 223 0.21 6.49 -9.19
C ALA A 223 0.63 7.31 -7.97
N VAL A 224 -0.10 8.39 -7.68
CA VAL A 224 0.21 9.32 -6.59
C VAL A 224 -0.92 9.32 -5.55
N TRP A 225 -0.57 9.08 -4.29
CA TRP A 225 -1.43 9.26 -3.12
C TRP A 225 -0.95 10.49 -2.35
N SER A 226 -1.67 11.60 -2.50
CA SER A 226 -1.36 12.88 -1.83
C SER A 226 -2.35 13.28 -0.74
N GLN A 227 -3.28 12.38 -0.40
CA GLN A 227 -4.28 12.62 0.64
C GLN A 227 -3.64 12.76 2.04
N PRO A 228 -4.32 13.39 3.02
CA PRO A 228 -3.83 13.49 4.39
C PRO A 228 -3.41 12.14 4.97
N VAL A 229 -2.41 12.15 5.85
CA VAL A 229 -1.99 10.94 6.57
C VAL A 229 -2.98 10.63 7.69
N VAL A 230 -3.47 9.39 7.73
CA VAL A 230 -4.47 8.97 8.73
C VAL A 230 -3.96 7.84 9.62
N GLU A 231 -4.51 7.69 10.83
CA GLU A 231 -4.14 6.57 11.72
C GLU A 231 -4.71 5.23 11.23
N SER A 232 -5.78 5.23 10.43
CA SER A 232 -6.46 4.01 9.97
C SER A 232 -5.61 3.15 9.04
N GLY A 233 -5.27 1.94 9.48
CA GLY A 233 -4.59 0.95 8.65
C GLY A 233 -5.42 0.48 7.46
N ARG A 234 -6.76 0.56 7.55
CA ARG A 234 -7.66 0.24 6.44
C ARG A 234 -7.47 1.15 5.22
N VAL A 235 -6.85 2.31 5.43
CA VAL A 235 -6.54 3.31 4.40
C VAL A 235 -5.06 3.27 4.05
N GLU A 236 -4.16 3.42 5.03
CA GLU A 236 -2.72 3.62 4.74
C GLU A 236 -1.97 2.35 4.30
N LEU A 237 -2.55 1.15 4.46
CA LEU A 237 -1.97 -0.08 3.88
C LEU A 237 -2.23 -0.20 2.37
N LEU A 238 -3.28 0.42 1.84
CA LEU A 238 -3.69 0.27 0.43
C LEU A 238 -2.60 0.66 -0.59
N PRO A 239 -1.83 1.77 -0.41
CA PRO A 239 -0.74 2.12 -1.33
C PRO A 239 0.31 1.01 -1.45
N PHE A 240 0.50 0.18 -0.42
CA PHE A 240 1.50 -0.88 -0.38
C PHE A 240 1.01 -2.23 -0.93
N LEU A 241 -0.27 -2.32 -1.29
CA LEU A 241 -0.91 -3.58 -1.66
C LEU A 241 -1.45 -3.58 -3.09
N LEU A 242 -1.36 -4.76 -3.71
CA LEU A 242 -1.94 -5.12 -4.99
C LEU A 242 -3.09 -6.09 -4.75
N GLU A 243 -4.30 -5.69 -5.13
CA GLU A 243 -5.42 -6.61 -5.13
C GLU A 243 -5.27 -7.65 -6.24
N GLN A 244 -5.56 -8.91 -5.94
CA GLN A 244 -5.59 -10.01 -6.90
C GLN A 244 -6.87 -10.82 -6.74
N ALA A 245 -7.64 -10.91 -7.81
CA ALA A 245 -8.77 -11.84 -7.90
C ALA A 245 -8.28 -13.14 -8.56
N VAL A 246 -8.55 -14.28 -7.94
CA VAL A 246 -8.21 -15.61 -8.45
C VAL A 246 -9.49 -16.43 -8.52
N SER A 247 -9.84 -16.86 -9.73
CA SER A 247 -11.02 -17.67 -9.97
C SER A 247 -10.66 -19.04 -10.53
N MET A 248 -11.13 -20.10 -9.88
CA MET A 248 -10.78 -21.48 -10.19
C MET A 248 -12.03 -22.33 -10.31
N THR A 249 -12.15 -23.09 -11.40
CA THR A 249 -13.21 -24.10 -11.51
C THR A 249 -12.99 -25.21 -10.49
N ALA A 250 -14.01 -25.49 -9.67
CA ALA A 250 -13.98 -26.46 -8.57
C ALA A 250 -14.76 -27.75 -8.89
N HIS A 251 -14.94 -28.06 -10.18
CA HIS A 251 -15.53 -29.32 -10.65
C HIS A 251 -14.78 -29.88 -11.86
N ARG A 252 -14.95 -31.17 -12.13
CA ARG A 252 -14.56 -31.83 -13.38
C ARG A 252 -15.82 -32.35 -14.05
N PHE A 253 -16.22 -31.72 -15.17
CA PHE A 253 -17.46 -32.06 -15.91
C PHE A 253 -18.72 -32.13 -15.02
N GLY A 254 -18.87 -31.20 -14.08
CA GLY A 254 -20.01 -31.14 -13.15
C GLY A 254 -19.79 -31.88 -11.82
N THR A 255 -18.84 -32.80 -11.73
CA THR A 255 -18.52 -33.48 -10.45
C THR A 255 -17.60 -32.60 -9.60
N PRO A 256 -17.97 -32.24 -8.36
CA PRO A 256 -17.10 -31.46 -7.47
C PRO A 256 -15.71 -32.08 -7.31
N THR A 257 -14.68 -31.25 -7.26
CA THR A 257 -13.29 -31.69 -7.06
C THR A 257 -12.64 -30.95 -5.91
N ARG A 258 -11.75 -31.65 -5.19
CA ARG A 258 -10.92 -31.10 -4.12
C ARG A 258 -9.56 -30.61 -4.60
N LEU A 259 -9.25 -30.71 -5.90
CA LEU A 259 -7.95 -30.32 -6.46
C LEU A 259 -7.59 -28.85 -6.26
N VAL A 260 -8.59 -28.00 -6.01
CA VAL A 260 -8.41 -26.56 -5.77
C VAL A 260 -8.42 -26.18 -4.29
N ASP A 261 -8.64 -27.15 -3.39
CA ASP A 261 -8.65 -26.89 -1.95
C ASP A 261 -7.21 -26.61 -1.48
N GLY A 262 -7.03 -25.52 -0.73
CA GLY A 262 -5.72 -25.13 -0.18
C GLY A 262 -4.73 -24.48 -1.17
N LEU A 263 -5.15 -24.14 -2.40
CA LEU A 263 -4.28 -23.51 -3.40
C LEU A 263 -4.05 -22.00 -3.20
N LEU A 264 -4.64 -21.37 -2.17
CA LEU A 264 -4.56 -19.93 -1.92
C LEU A 264 -4.42 -19.60 -0.45
#